data_AF-A0A9X8EJI3-F1
#
_entry.id   AF-A0A9X8EJI3-F1
#
_cell.length_a   1.000
_cell.length_b   1.000
_cell.length_c   1.000
_cell.angle_alpha   90.00
_cell.angle_beta   90.00
_cell.angle_gamma   90.00
#
_symmetry.space_group_name_H-M   'P 1'
#
loop_
_entity.id
_entity.type
_entity.pdbx_description
1 polymer ?
#
loop_
_entity_poly.entity_id
_entity_poly.type
_entity_poly.pdbx_seq_one_letter_code
_entity_poly.pdbx_strand_id
1 'polypeptide(L)' 'MKPLITALALFILAGCTSSGAPTAEQQTRECMNYHAMMTAPMAPDAMQRLKAACEQSRLR' A
#
# COMPACT_ATOMS: atom_id res chain seq x y z
N MET A 1 15.30 40.85 1.25
CA MET A 1 15.99 39.54 1.12
C MET A 1 15.53 38.53 2.20
N LYS A 2 14.21 38.40 2.44
CA LYS A 2 13.62 37.44 3.39
C LYS A 2 12.55 36.49 2.79
N PRO A 3 11.91 36.74 1.62
CA PRO A 3 10.82 35.87 1.17
C PRO A 3 11.30 34.56 0.53
N LEU A 4 12.59 34.49 0.15
CA LEU A 4 13.18 33.31 -0.50
C LEU A 4 13.30 32.11 0.45
N ILE A 5 13.49 32.35 1.74
CA ILE A 5 13.65 31.28 2.74
C ILE A 5 12.30 30.62 3.05
N THR A 6 11.21 31.39 3.04
CA THR A 6 9.86 30.89 3.35
C THR A 6 9.31 29.96 2.27
N ALA A 7 9.69 30.17 0.99
CA ALA A 7 9.23 29.33 -0.12
C ALA A 7 9.83 27.92 -0.10
N LEU A 8 11.06 27.77 0.42
CA LEU A 8 11.77 26.48 0.44
C LEU A 8 11.18 25.50 1.47
N ALA A 9 10.60 26.04 2.56
CA ALA A 9 10.01 25.23 3.63
C ALA A 9 8.67 24.57 3.25
N LEU A 10 8.02 24.97 2.16
CA LEU A 10 6.75 24.34 1.73
C LEU A 10 6.96 23.09 0.86
N PHE A 11 8.10 22.96 0.19
CA PHE A 11 8.40 21.82 -0.66
C PHE A 11 8.75 20.53 0.10
N ILE A 12 9.23 20.64 1.34
CA ILE A 12 9.64 19.46 2.13
C ILE A 12 8.45 18.64 2.67
N LEU A 13 7.22 19.17 2.64
CA LEU A 13 6.01 18.47 3.11
C LEU A 13 5.32 17.67 1.99
N ALA A 14 5.67 17.91 0.72
CA ALA A 14 5.10 17.16 -0.41
C ALA A 14 5.73 15.76 -0.60
N GLY A 15 6.81 15.43 0.13
CA GLY A 15 7.49 14.13 0.06
C GLY A 15 6.88 13.01 0.92
N CYS A 16 5.95 13.33 1.83
CA CYS A 16 5.32 12.34 2.71
C CYS A 16 4.01 11.74 2.14
N THR A 17 3.61 12.10 0.92
CA THR A 17 2.52 11.43 0.20
C THR A 17 3.07 10.38 -0.77
N SER A 18 4.04 9.57 -0.32
CA SER A 18 4.30 8.29 -0.97
C SER A 18 3.16 7.34 -0.63
N SER A 19 2.00 7.61 -1.22
CA SER A 19 0.81 6.77 -1.26
C SER A 19 1.14 5.52 -2.06
N GLY A 20 1.89 4.62 -1.45
CA GLY A 20 2.21 3.28 -1.97
C GLY A 20 1.30 2.19 -1.39
N ALA A 21 0.31 2.55 -0.57
CA ALA A 21 -0.78 1.66 -0.26
C ALA A 21 -1.87 1.90 -1.31
N PRO A 22 -2.25 0.91 -2.13
CA PRO A 22 -3.46 1.01 -2.92
C PRO A 22 -4.58 1.37 -1.94
N THR A 23 -5.30 2.44 -2.21
CA THR A 23 -6.41 2.88 -1.39
C THR A 23 -7.30 1.67 -1.10
N ALA A 24 -7.57 1.40 0.17
CA ALA A 24 -8.37 0.23 0.60
C ALA A 24 -9.74 0.15 -0.12
N GLU A 25 -10.20 1.27 -0.67
CA GLU A 25 -11.36 1.42 -1.54
C GLU A 25 -11.32 0.59 -2.84
N GLN A 26 -10.14 0.17 -3.33
CA GLN A 26 -10.02 -0.62 -4.57
C GLN A 26 -9.50 -2.06 -4.36
N GLN A 27 -9.11 -2.43 -3.14
CA GLN A 27 -8.68 -3.80 -2.85
C GLN A 27 -9.87 -4.67 -2.41
N THR A 28 -9.97 -5.85 -3.01
CA THR A 28 -10.90 -6.88 -2.54
C THR A 28 -10.51 -7.35 -1.13
N ARG A 29 -11.46 -7.88 -0.37
CA ARG A 29 -11.19 -8.44 0.96
C ARG A 29 -10.07 -9.49 0.95
N GLU A 30 -9.99 -10.29 -0.11
CA GLU A 30 -8.94 -11.30 -0.29
C GLU A 30 -7.55 -10.66 -0.47
N CYS A 31 -7.45 -9.57 -1.23
CA CYS A 31 -6.19 -8.85 -1.39
C CYS A 31 -5.75 -8.15 -0.11
N MET A 32 -6.69 -7.56 0.63
CA MET A 32 -6.38 -6.97 1.94
C MET A 32 -5.84 -8.02 2.91
N ASN A 33 -6.45 -9.21 2.93
CA ASN A 33 -6.00 -10.31 3.78
C ASN A 33 -4.59 -10.80 3.39
N TYR A 34 -4.34 -10.98 2.09
CA TYR A 34 -3.01 -11.34 1.59
C TYR A 34 -1.93 -10.34 2.02
N HIS A 35 -2.19 -9.04 1.88
CA HIS A 35 -1.24 -8.00 2.31
C HIS A 35 -1.06 -7.93 3.82
N ALA A 36 -2.14 -8.09 4.60
CA ALA A 36 -2.07 -8.10 6.05
C ALA A 36 -1.26 -9.28 6.59
N MET A 37 -1.27 -10.41 5.89
CA MET A 37 -0.59 -11.64 6.30
C MET A 37 0.85 -11.78 5.75
N MET A 38 1.33 -10.83 4.95
CA MET A 38 2.65 -10.90 4.30
C MET A 38 3.82 -10.89 5.29
N THR A 39 3.59 -10.39 6.51
CA THR A 39 4.57 -10.34 7.62
C THR A 39 4.35 -11.44 8.66
N ALA A 40 3.31 -12.27 8.51
CA ALA A 40 3.00 -13.34 9.44
C ALA A 40 3.84 -14.60 9.14
N PRO A 41 4.29 -15.35 10.16
CA PRO A 41 4.97 -16.62 9.95
C PRO A 41 3.94 -17.68 9.53
N MET A 42 3.70 -17.78 8.23
CA MET A 42 2.80 -18.78 7.63
C MET A 42 3.57 -19.73 6.74
N ALA A 43 3.00 -20.92 6.53
CA ALA A 43 3.53 -21.86 5.56
C ALA A 43 3.44 -21.26 4.13
N PRO A 44 4.43 -21.53 3.25
CA PRO A 44 4.49 -20.92 1.93
C PRO A 44 3.28 -21.29 1.05
N ASP A 45 2.71 -22.49 1.22
CA ASP A 45 1.50 -22.90 0.51
C ASP A 45 0.29 -22.04 0.91
N ALA A 46 0.14 -21.72 2.19
CA ALA A 46 -0.92 -20.86 2.68
C ALA A 46 -0.80 -19.43 2.11
N MET A 47 0.42 -18.90 2.01
CA MET A 47 0.70 -17.62 1.35
C MET A 47 0.34 -17.65 -0.14
N GLN A 48 0.67 -18.73 -0.84
CA GLN A 48 0.32 -18.92 -2.25
C GLN A 48 -1.20 -18.96 -2.47
N ARG A 49 -1.96 -19.58 -1.56
CA ARG A 49 -3.43 -19.62 -1.63
C ARG A 49 -4.03 -18.24 -1.42
N LEU A 50 -3.53 -17.47 -0.45
CA LEU A 50 -3.94 -16.08 -0.22
C LEU A 50 -3.66 -15.20 -1.45
N LYS A 51 -2.49 -15.37 -2.08
CA LYS A 51 -2.15 -14.69 -3.34
C LYS A 51 -3.12 -15.05 -4.46
N ALA A 52 -3.38 -16.35 -4.67
CA ALA A 52 -4.30 -16.82 -5.70
C ALA A 52 -5.73 -16.30 -5.49
N ALA A 53 -6.22 -16.26 -4.25
CA ALA A 53 -7.52 -15.72 -3.90
C ALA A 53 -7.63 -14.22 -4.19
N CYS A 54 -6.57 -13.45 -3.91
CA CYS A 54 -6.48 -12.04 -4.29
C CYS A 54 -6.58 -11.86 -5.81
N GLU A 55 -5.76 -12.57 -6.60
CA GLU A 55 -5.79 -12.45 -8.07
C GLU A 55 -7.14 -12.87 -8.66
N GLN A 56 -7.73 -13.97 -8.16
CA GLN A 56 -9.04 -14.42 -8.63
C GLN A 56 -10.14 -13.40 -8.30
N SER A 57 -10.06 -12.73 -7.15
CA SER A 57 -11.03 -11.71 -6.76
C SER A 57 -10.93 -10.44 -7.60
N ARG A 58 -9.76 -10.14 -8.18
CA ARG A 58 -9.59 -9.00 -9.12
C ARG A 58 -10.20 -9.27 -10.50
N LEU A 59 -10.37 -10.54 -10.87
CA LEU A 59 -10.95 -10.96 -12.14
C LEU A 59 -12.47 -11.13 -12.07
N ARG A 60 -13.05 -11.00 -10.88
CA ARG A 60 -14.47 -11.23 -10.60
C ARG A 60 -15.24 -9.92 -10.61
#